data_AF-A0A538U0T9-F1
#
_entry.id   AF-A0A538U0T9-F1
#
_cell.length_a   1.000
_cell.length_b   1.000
_cell.length_c   1.000
_cell.angle_alpha   90.00
_cell.angle_beta   90.00
_cell.angle_gamma   90.00
#
_symmetry.space_group_name_H-M   'P 1'
#
loop_
_entity.id
_entity.type
_entity.pdbx_description
1 polymer ?
#
loop_
_entity_poly.entity_id
_entity_poly.type
_entity_poly.pdbx_seq_one_letter_code
_entity_poly.pdbx_strand_id
1 'polypeptide(L)'
;MRIPRPRSARAALTLLSLATILAAAAFGAALTPAILERARIVRERAMADDTAYETLRSLTTEVGPRLAGSPGDARAVAWAVAKLRALGFQNVHTEPVLVPHWIRGEARVEILSPWPQSLTVAALGGSVATPPSGVEADVVAVGSLEELAKMPRERIAGRVVFFDHRMQRT
;
A
#
# COMPACT_ATOMS: atom_id res chain seq x y z
N MET A 1 57.68 -39.96 27.26
CA MET A 1 58.08 -38.55 27.03
C MET A 1 56.82 -37.69 27.00
N ARG A 2 56.65 -36.79 27.98
CA ARG A 2 55.42 -35.97 28.17
C ARG A 2 55.35 -34.87 27.11
N ILE A 3 54.34 -34.92 26.25
CA ILE A 3 54.07 -33.88 25.25
C ILE A 3 53.64 -32.58 25.99
N PRO A 4 54.31 -31.44 25.77
CA PRO A 4 54.01 -30.21 26.49
C PRO A 4 52.71 -29.59 25.93
N ARG A 5 51.76 -29.30 26.81
CA ARG A 5 50.53 -28.58 26.44
C ARG A 5 50.84 -27.08 26.31
N PRO A 6 50.54 -26.43 25.17
CA PRO A 6 50.86 -25.02 24.97
C PRO A 6 49.96 -24.13 25.82
N ARG A 7 50.57 -23.38 26.75
CA ARG A 7 49.89 -22.37 27.59
C ARG A 7 49.31 -21.21 26.78
N SER A 8 49.73 -21.02 25.52
CA SER A 8 49.31 -19.95 24.62
C SER A 8 47.89 -20.12 24.05
N ALA A 9 47.35 -21.33 24.01
CA ALA A 9 46.01 -21.58 23.46
C ALA A 9 44.88 -21.00 24.33
N ARG A 10 45.09 -20.89 25.65
CA ARG A 10 44.10 -20.31 26.58
C ARG A 10 44.03 -18.79 26.50
N ALA A 11 45.16 -18.12 26.28
CA ALA A 11 45.22 -16.66 26.12
C ALA A 11 44.64 -16.20 24.77
N ALA A 12 44.86 -16.99 23.71
CA ALA A 12 44.26 -16.72 22.41
C ALA A 12 42.72 -16.89 22.41
N LEU A 13 42.19 -17.88 23.15
CA LEU A 13 40.75 -18.09 23.28
C LEU A 13 40.05 -16.99 24.11
N THR A 14 40.70 -16.45 25.15
CA THR A 14 40.15 -15.35 25.96
C THR A 14 40.20 -14.01 25.23
N LEU A 15 41.22 -13.76 24.40
CA LEU A 15 41.28 -12.57 23.55
C LEU A 15 40.26 -12.60 22.41
N LEU A 16 40.01 -13.78 21.83
CA LEU A 16 39.02 -13.95 20.76
C LEU A 16 37.57 -13.83 21.27
N SER A 17 37.31 -14.27 22.50
CA SER A 17 35.99 -14.13 23.17
C SER A 17 35.72 -12.70 23.65
N LEU A 18 36.73 -11.94 24.05
CA LEU A 18 36.57 -10.52 24.39
C LEU A 18 36.31 -9.64 23.16
N ALA A 19 36.97 -9.95 22.03
CA ALA A 19 36.76 -9.25 20.76
C ALA A 19 35.36 -9.47 20.17
N THR A 20 34.75 -10.64 20.38
CA THR A 20 33.39 -10.94 19.92
C THR A 20 32.30 -10.29 20.78
N ILE A 21 32.53 -10.11 22.08
CA ILE A 21 31.60 -9.37 22.96
C ILE A 21 31.60 -7.86 22.64
N LEU A 22 32.76 -7.29 22.27
CA LEU A 22 32.84 -5.88 21.86
C LEU A 22 32.15 -5.62 20.50
N ALA A 23 32.21 -6.57 19.57
CA ALA A 23 31.56 -6.46 18.26
C ALA A 23 30.02 -6.59 18.35
N ALA A 24 29.49 -7.35 19.30
CA ALA A 24 28.04 -7.47 19.51
C ALA A 24 27.40 -6.18 20.05
N ALA A 25 28.16 -5.35 20.79
CA ALA A 25 27.69 -4.04 21.27
C ALA A 25 27.53 -2.99 20.15
N ALA A 26 28.20 -3.19 19.00
CA ALA A 26 28.16 -2.25 17.88
C ALA A 26 26.97 -2.47 16.93
N PHE A 27 26.27 -3.61 17.03
CA PHE A 27 25.14 -3.93 16.14
C PHE A 27 23.78 -3.42 16.66
N GLY A 28 23.73 -2.85 17.86
CA GLY A 28 22.61 -2.04 18.30
C GLY A 28 22.96 -0.58 18.10
N ALA A 29 22.41 0.09 17.09
CA ALA A 29 22.43 1.54 17.03
C ALA A 29 21.62 2.07 18.24
N ALA A 30 22.28 2.23 19.39
CA ALA A 30 21.63 2.67 20.60
C ALA A 30 21.09 4.09 20.37
N LEU A 31 19.81 4.30 20.70
CA LEU A 31 19.18 5.62 20.69
C LEU A 31 19.88 6.52 21.71
N THR A 32 20.93 7.20 21.26
CA THR A 32 21.69 8.11 22.13
C THR A 32 20.79 9.23 22.62
N PRO A 33 21.04 9.80 23.82
CA PRO A 33 20.28 10.95 24.32
C PRO A 33 20.20 12.11 23.33
N ALA A 34 21.26 12.34 22.54
CA ALA A 34 21.28 13.40 21.51
C ALA A 34 20.35 13.11 20.32
N ILE A 35 20.18 11.84 19.93
CA ILE A 35 19.20 11.44 18.91
C ILE A 35 17.78 11.59 19.46
N LEU A 36 17.54 11.16 20.70
CA LEU A 36 16.24 11.30 21.36
C LEU A 36 15.81 12.76 21.48
N GLU A 37 16.73 13.65 21.84
CA GLU A 37 16.43 15.08 21.94
C GLU A 37 16.13 15.71 20.57
N ARG A 38 16.88 15.34 19.52
CA ARG A 38 16.56 15.78 18.16
C ARG A 38 15.20 15.28 17.68
N ALA A 39 14.88 14.00 17.93
CA ALA A 39 13.59 13.43 17.59
C ALA A 39 12.45 14.16 18.32
N ARG A 40 12.65 14.51 19.60
CA ARG A 40 11.71 15.32 20.38
C ARG A 40 11.48 16.68 19.72
N ILE A 41 12.54 17.40 19.34
CA ILE A 41 12.42 18.71 18.68
C ILE A 41 11.64 18.60 17.36
N VAL A 42 11.93 17.61 16.53
CA VAL A 42 11.20 17.40 15.26
C VAL A 42 9.73 17.09 15.52
N ARG A 43 9.43 16.23 16.51
CA ARG A 43 8.06 15.92 16.92
C ARG A 43 7.31 17.17 17.36
N GLU A 44 7.87 17.94 18.29
CA GLU A 44 7.20 19.15 18.80
C GLU A 44 6.94 20.16 17.67
N ARG A 45 7.88 20.32 16.74
CA ARG A 45 7.67 21.17 15.55
C ARG A 45 6.55 20.65 14.65
N ALA A 46 6.55 19.35 14.34
CA ALA A 46 5.52 18.75 13.49
C ALA A 46 4.13 18.82 14.11
N MET A 47 4.02 18.77 15.45
CA MET A 47 2.74 18.92 16.16
C MET A 47 2.25 20.37 16.24
N ALA A 48 3.13 21.34 16.05
CA ALA A 48 2.82 22.78 16.12
C ALA A 48 2.74 23.46 14.74
N ASP A 49 2.85 22.69 13.66
CA ASP A 49 2.96 23.18 12.29
C ASP A 49 1.93 22.51 11.37
N ASP A 50 1.23 23.31 10.56
CA ASP A 50 0.14 22.83 9.71
C ASP A 50 0.60 22.36 8.32
N THR A 51 1.90 22.32 8.03
CA THR A 51 2.42 22.00 6.68
C THR A 51 1.89 20.66 6.17
N ALA A 52 1.73 19.65 7.04
CA ALA A 52 1.19 18.35 6.65
C ALA A 52 -0.28 18.44 6.19
N TYR A 53 -1.11 19.15 6.97
CA TYR A 53 -2.51 19.37 6.63
C TYR A 53 -2.63 20.21 5.36
N GLU A 54 -1.89 21.31 5.27
CA GLU A 54 -1.92 22.20 4.10
C GLU A 54 -1.42 21.52 2.83
N THR A 55 -0.43 20.64 2.94
CA THR A 55 0.04 19.82 1.81
C THR A 55 -1.04 18.84 1.37
N LEU A 56 -1.69 18.15 2.30
CA LEU A 56 -2.80 17.25 1.99
C LEU A 56 -3.97 17.99 1.35
N ARG A 57 -4.39 19.11 1.97
CA ARG A 57 -5.47 19.98 1.49
C ARG A 57 -5.18 20.47 0.07
N SER A 58 -3.97 20.97 -0.17
CA SER A 58 -3.50 21.41 -1.49
C SER A 58 -3.60 20.26 -2.51
N LEU A 59 -3.06 19.08 -2.20
CA LEU A 59 -3.12 17.92 -3.09
C LEU A 59 -4.56 17.47 -3.40
N THR A 60 -5.42 17.36 -2.39
CA THR A 60 -6.79 16.86 -2.59
C THR A 60 -7.69 17.89 -3.26
N THR A 61 -7.48 19.18 -3.01
CA THR A 61 -8.28 20.28 -3.57
C THR A 61 -7.83 20.66 -4.97
N GLU A 62 -6.53 20.81 -5.19
CA GLU A 62 -6.00 21.32 -6.46
C GLU A 62 -5.83 20.22 -7.52
N VAL A 63 -5.62 18.96 -7.10
CA VAL A 63 -5.41 17.83 -8.03
C VAL A 63 -6.62 16.91 -8.10
N GLY A 64 -7.15 16.51 -6.94
CA GLY A 64 -8.28 15.58 -6.83
C GLY A 64 -7.90 14.10 -7.08
N PRO A 65 -8.81 13.29 -7.65
CA PRO A 65 -8.57 11.90 -8.01
C PRO A 65 -7.42 11.74 -9.00
N ARG A 66 -6.53 10.79 -8.72
CA ARG A 66 -5.21 10.66 -9.37
C ARG A 66 -4.79 9.20 -9.54
N LEU A 67 -5.69 8.40 -10.13
CA LEU A 67 -5.38 7.00 -10.48
C LEU A 67 -4.20 6.96 -11.46
N ALA A 68 -3.27 6.03 -11.29
CA ALA A 68 -2.12 5.88 -12.17
C ALA A 68 -2.53 5.80 -13.66
N GLY A 69 -1.81 6.51 -14.52
CA GLY A 69 -2.10 6.61 -15.94
C GLY A 69 -3.32 7.47 -16.30
N SER A 70 -4.06 8.03 -15.34
CA SER A 70 -5.15 8.98 -15.60
C SER A 70 -4.62 10.41 -15.81
N PRO A 71 -5.44 11.34 -16.33
CA PRO A 71 -5.07 12.75 -16.38
C PRO A 71 -4.75 13.34 -15.00
N GLY A 72 -5.34 12.80 -13.93
CA GLY A 72 -5.06 13.22 -12.55
C GLY A 72 -3.67 12.81 -12.06
N ASP A 73 -3.11 11.70 -12.56
CA ASP A 73 -1.75 11.27 -12.25
C ASP A 73 -0.73 12.29 -12.77
N ALA A 74 -0.81 12.65 -14.06
CA ALA A 74 0.07 13.65 -14.65
C ALA A 74 0.01 15.00 -13.89
N ARG A 75 -1.20 15.44 -13.48
CA ARG A 75 -1.36 16.64 -12.64
C ARG A 75 -0.73 16.46 -11.26
N ALA A 76 -0.87 15.29 -10.63
CA ALA A 76 -0.27 14.99 -9.33
C ALA A 76 1.26 15.05 -9.37
N VAL A 77 1.88 14.50 -10.42
CA VAL A 77 3.33 14.54 -10.62
C VAL A 77 3.80 15.99 -10.77
N ALA A 78 3.15 16.78 -11.63
CA ALA A 78 3.49 18.19 -11.82
C ALA A 78 3.34 19.00 -10.52
N TRP A 79 2.24 18.79 -9.79
CA TRP A 79 2.00 19.39 -8.48
C TRP A 79 3.09 19.02 -7.48
N ALA A 80 3.50 17.75 -7.41
CA ALA A 80 4.48 17.27 -6.44
C ALA A 80 5.86 17.90 -6.68
N VAL A 81 6.30 17.98 -7.95
CA VAL A 81 7.54 18.65 -8.32
C VAL A 81 7.51 20.12 -7.90
N ALA A 82 6.41 20.84 -8.18
CA ALA A 82 6.26 22.23 -7.80
C ALA A 82 6.26 22.41 -6.27
N LYS A 83 5.53 21.57 -5.54
CA LYS A 83 5.43 21.62 -4.07
C LYS A 83 6.78 21.36 -3.41
N LEU A 84 7.50 20.31 -3.83
CA LEU A 84 8.81 19.98 -3.28
C LEU A 84 9.85 21.08 -3.54
N ARG A 85 9.83 21.69 -4.72
CA ARG A 85 10.69 22.85 -5.02
C ARG A 85 10.34 24.05 -4.14
N ALA A 86 9.05 24.36 -3.96
CA ALA A 86 8.60 25.46 -3.10
C ALA A 86 8.98 25.25 -1.63
N LEU A 87 9.05 23.99 -1.17
CA LEU A 87 9.51 23.63 0.19
C LEU A 87 11.04 23.66 0.34
N GLY A 88 11.80 23.98 -0.71
CA GLY A 88 13.26 24.13 -0.65
C GLY A 88 14.03 22.81 -0.73
N PHE A 89 13.40 21.71 -1.13
CA PHE A 89 14.11 20.44 -1.35
C PHE A 89 15.11 20.56 -2.50
N GLN A 90 16.24 19.87 -2.34
CA GLN A 90 17.27 19.76 -3.35
C GLN A 90 17.05 18.50 -4.22
N ASN A 91 17.58 18.51 -5.44
CA ASN A 91 17.53 17.36 -6.36
C ASN A 91 16.10 16.89 -6.74
N VAL A 92 15.15 17.82 -6.96
CA VAL A 92 13.78 17.46 -7.36
C VAL A 92 13.70 17.16 -8.86
N HIS A 93 13.49 15.88 -9.20
CA HIS A 93 13.32 15.36 -10.56
C HIS A 93 12.26 14.25 -10.61
N THR A 94 11.88 13.86 -11.82
CA THR A 94 10.90 12.79 -12.08
C THR A 94 11.58 11.59 -12.73
N GLU A 95 11.17 10.39 -12.36
CA GLU A 95 11.60 9.14 -12.99
C GLU A 95 10.41 8.50 -13.71
N PRO A 96 10.56 8.08 -14.98
CA PRO A 96 9.45 7.49 -15.73
C PRO A 96 9.15 6.06 -15.24
N VAL A 97 7.86 5.75 -15.06
CA VAL A 97 7.37 4.44 -14.65
C VAL A 97 6.27 3.99 -15.61
N LEU A 98 6.34 2.74 -16.10
CA LEU A 98 5.28 2.14 -16.89
C LEU A 98 4.14 1.66 -15.97
N VAL A 99 2.91 2.07 -16.28
CA VAL A 99 1.73 1.72 -15.50
C VAL A 99 0.62 1.18 -16.42
N PRO A 100 -0.20 0.22 -15.95
CA PRO A 100 -1.41 -0.17 -16.67
C PRO A 100 -2.35 1.03 -16.81
N HIS A 101 -2.92 1.21 -18.01
CA HIS A 101 -3.89 2.27 -18.27
C HIS A 101 -5.30 1.70 -18.29
N TRP A 102 -6.07 1.97 -17.24
CA TRP A 102 -7.47 1.57 -17.14
C TRP A 102 -8.34 2.80 -16.90
N ILE A 103 -9.35 2.99 -17.75
CA ILE A 103 -10.36 4.04 -17.62
C ILE A 103 -11.68 3.36 -17.26
N ARG A 104 -12.25 3.80 -16.14
CA ARG A 104 -13.59 3.40 -15.73
C ARG A 104 -14.63 3.95 -16.72
N GLY A 105 -15.42 3.06 -17.31
CA GLY A 105 -16.58 3.44 -18.11
C GLY A 105 -17.84 3.70 -17.27
N GLU A 106 -18.99 3.73 -17.93
CA GLU A 106 -20.30 3.75 -17.26
C GLU A 106 -20.52 2.45 -16.48
N ALA A 107 -21.21 2.54 -15.33
CA ALA A 107 -21.63 1.39 -14.56
C ALA A 107 -23.11 1.56 -14.16
N ARG A 108 -23.93 0.60 -14.58
CA ARG A 108 -25.36 0.52 -14.25
C ARG A 108 -25.70 -0.93 -13.92
N VAL A 109 -26.43 -1.13 -12.84
CA VAL A 109 -27.00 -2.43 -12.46
C VAL A 109 -28.41 -2.19 -11.96
N GLU A 110 -29.31 -3.09 -12.33
CA GLU A 110 -30.69 -3.09 -11.87
C GLU A 110 -31.14 -4.51 -11.54
N ILE A 111 -31.94 -4.63 -10.48
CA ILE A 111 -32.75 -5.80 -10.20
C ILE A 111 -33.95 -5.70 -11.14
N LEU A 112 -34.21 -6.76 -11.90
CA LEU A 112 -35.34 -6.81 -12.85
C LEU A 112 -36.59 -7.45 -12.23
N SER A 113 -36.41 -8.37 -11.29
CA SER A 113 -37.51 -9.11 -10.65
C SER A 113 -37.12 -9.58 -9.24
N PRO A 114 -38.08 -9.86 -8.35
CA PRO A 114 -39.53 -9.64 -8.52
C PRO A 114 -39.96 -8.17 -8.41
N TRP A 115 -39.09 -7.30 -7.86
CA TRP A 115 -39.36 -5.87 -7.72
C TRP A 115 -38.24 -5.06 -8.35
N PRO A 116 -38.49 -4.37 -9.48
CA PRO A 116 -37.47 -3.62 -10.18
C PRO A 116 -36.83 -2.53 -9.32
N GLN A 117 -35.50 -2.53 -9.21
CA GLN A 117 -34.74 -1.55 -8.42
C GLN A 117 -33.39 -1.26 -9.06
N SER A 118 -33.04 0.02 -9.22
CA SER A 118 -31.69 0.42 -9.63
C SER A 118 -30.72 0.36 -8.44
N LEU A 119 -29.49 -0.08 -8.69
CA LEU A 119 -28.45 -0.19 -7.67
C LEU A 119 -27.36 0.87 -7.88
N THR A 120 -26.84 1.40 -6.77
CA THR A 120 -25.60 2.18 -6.78
C THR A 120 -24.42 1.23 -6.91
N VAL A 121 -23.65 1.37 -7.98
CA VAL A 121 -22.58 0.44 -8.33
C VAL A 121 -21.33 1.17 -8.81
N ALA A 122 -20.18 0.55 -8.62
CA ALA A 122 -18.93 0.92 -9.27
C ALA A 122 -18.20 -0.35 -9.72
N ALA A 123 -17.62 -0.32 -10.92
CA ALA A 123 -16.77 -1.41 -11.40
C ALA A 123 -15.54 -1.63 -10.50
N LEU A 124 -15.08 -2.87 -10.37
CA LEU A 124 -13.78 -3.12 -9.77
C LEU A 124 -12.67 -2.68 -10.72
N GLY A 125 -11.56 -2.16 -10.18
CA GLY A 125 -10.43 -1.70 -10.99
C GLY A 125 -9.87 -2.84 -11.85
N GLY A 126 -9.72 -2.60 -13.15
CA GLY A 126 -9.28 -3.60 -14.11
C GLY A 126 -10.38 -4.53 -14.65
N SER A 127 -11.63 -4.38 -14.22
CA SER A 127 -12.74 -5.12 -14.80
C SER A 127 -12.94 -4.78 -16.29
N VAL A 128 -13.29 -5.79 -17.09
CA VAL A 128 -13.61 -5.64 -18.51
C VAL A 128 -15.03 -5.10 -18.69
N ALA A 129 -15.28 -4.47 -19.83
CA ALA A 129 -16.62 -4.00 -20.18
C ALA A 129 -17.57 -5.18 -20.45
N THR A 130 -18.85 -4.99 -20.13
CA THR A 130 -19.93 -5.84 -20.63
C THR A 130 -20.13 -5.62 -22.14
N PRO A 131 -20.75 -6.58 -22.87
CA PRO A 131 -21.18 -6.34 -24.25
C PRO A 131 -22.12 -5.13 -24.35
N PRO A 132 -22.27 -4.51 -25.53
CA PRO A 132 -23.18 -3.37 -25.71
C PRO A 132 -24.63 -3.65 -25.34
N SER A 133 -25.07 -4.90 -25.45
CA SER A 133 -26.41 -5.36 -25.04
C SER A 133 -26.59 -5.49 -23.53
N GLY A 134 -25.54 -5.29 -22.73
CA GLY A 134 -25.52 -5.62 -21.30
C GLY A 134 -25.40 -7.12 -21.03
N VAL A 135 -25.49 -7.46 -19.74
CA VAL A 135 -25.55 -8.84 -19.23
C VAL A 135 -26.75 -8.92 -18.31
N GLU A 136 -27.68 -9.83 -18.64
CA GLU A 136 -28.82 -10.19 -17.81
C GLU A 136 -28.70 -11.66 -17.43
N ALA A 137 -28.78 -11.95 -16.13
CA ALA A 137 -28.68 -13.31 -15.62
C ALA A 137 -29.21 -13.42 -14.19
N ASP A 138 -29.58 -14.64 -13.81
CA ASP A 138 -29.86 -14.98 -12.42
C ASP A 138 -28.66 -14.69 -11.53
N VAL A 139 -28.95 -14.28 -10.30
CA VAL A 139 -27.93 -14.06 -9.28
C VAL A 139 -27.73 -15.33 -8.44
N VAL A 140 -26.48 -15.66 -8.13
CA VAL A 140 -26.13 -16.67 -7.13
C VAL A 140 -25.30 -16.04 -6.02
N ALA A 141 -25.82 -16.06 -4.80
CA ALA A 141 -25.13 -15.51 -3.64
C ALA A 141 -24.12 -16.52 -3.08
N VAL A 142 -22.94 -16.03 -2.70
CA VAL A 142 -21.89 -16.80 -2.02
C VAL A 142 -21.29 -15.96 -0.89
N GLY A 143 -20.93 -16.58 0.23
CA GLY A 143 -20.34 -15.91 1.38
C GLY A 143 -18.82 -15.76 1.31
N SER A 144 -18.15 -16.48 0.41
CA SER A 144 -16.69 -16.44 0.25
C SER A 144 -16.19 -16.93 -1.11
N LEU A 145 -14.94 -16.62 -1.43
CA LEU A 145 -14.23 -17.18 -2.59
C LEU A 145 -14.04 -18.70 -2.47
N GLU A 146 -13.86 -19.22 -1.24
CA GLU A 146 -13.71 -20.65 -1.00
C GLU A 146 -15.00 -21.43 -1.28
N GLU A 147 -16.14 -20.87 -0.87
CA GLU A 147 -17.45 -21.43 -1.19
C GLU A 147 -17.64 -21.50 -2.71
N LEU A 148 -17.40 -20.39 -3.42
CA LEU A 148 -17.51 -20.36 -4.88
C LEU A 148 -16.62 -21.42 -5.55
N ALA A 149 -15.38 -21.58 -5.07
CA ALA A 149 -14.44 -22.55 -5.64
C ALA A 149 -14.89 -24.01 -5.48
N LYS A 150 -15.70 -24.32 -4.47
CA LYS A 150 -16.23 -25.67 -4.21
C LYS A 150 -17.59 -25.93 -4.89
N MET A 151 -18.24 -24.89 -5.41
CA MET A 151 -19.56 -25.02 -6.03
C MET A 151 -19.48 -25.72 -7.40
N PRO A 152 -20.43 -26.62 -7.70
CA PRO A 152 -20.53 -27.24 -9.02
C PRO A 152 -20.71 -26.20 -10.13
N ARG A 153 -20.09 -26.43 -11.29
CA ARG A 153 -20.13 -25.48 -12.42
C ARG A 153 -21.56 -25.20 -12.88
N GLU A 154 -22.44 -26.19 -12.81
CA GLU A 154 -23.85 -26.13 -13.19
C GLU A 154 -24.63 -25.10 -12.36
N ARG A 155 -24.16 -24.81 -11.14
CA ARG A 155 -24.74 -23.80 -10.25
C ARG A 155 -24.24 -22.38 -10.53
N ILE A 156 -23.20 -22.21 -11.33
CA ILE A 156 -22.51 -20.91 -11.56
C ILE A 156 -22.61 -20.48 -13.02
N ALA A 157 -22.53 -21.43 -13.96
CA ALA A 157 -22.46 -21.13 -15.38
C ALA A 157 -23.67 -20.29 -15.84
N GLY A 158 -23.40 -19.16 -16.48
CA GLY A 158 -24.43 -18.23 -16.97
C GLY A 158 -25.10 -17.38 -15.90
N ARG A 159 -24.61 -17.38 -14.64
CA ARG A 159 -25.15 -16.57 -13.54
C ARG A 159 -24.21 -15.44 -13.16
N VAL A 160 -24.77 -14.38 -12.55
CA VAL A 160 -24.00 -13.34 -11.87
C VAL A 160 -23.74 -13.79 -10.44
N VAL A 161 -22.46 -13.91 -10.07
CA VAL A 161 -22.08 -14.26 -8.69
C VAL A 161 -22.11 -13.01 -7.82
N PHE A 162 -22.90 -13.03 -6.76
CA PHE A 162 -22.96 -11.99 -5.74
C PHE A 162 -22.23 -12.45 -4.49
N PHE A 163 -21.15 -11.77 -4.13
CA PHE A 163 -20.44 -12.04 -2.88
C PHE A 163 -21.11 -11.29 -1.74
N ASP A 164 -21.89 -12.00 -0.93
CA ASP A 164 -22.56 -11.45 0.27
C ASP A 164 -21.64 -11.53 1.50
N HIS A 165 -20.38 -11.17 1.31
CA HIS A 165 -19.43 -11.08 2.40
C HIS A 165 -19.46 -9.69 3.00
N ARG A 166 -19.81 -9.58 4.28
CA ARG A 166 -19.77 -8.30 4.99
C ARG A 166 -18.33 -7.83 5.13
N MET A 167 -17.94 -6.86 4.31
CA MET A 167 -16.66 -6.18 4.46
C MET A 167 -16.64 -5.42 5.79
N GLN A 168 -15.75 -5.81 6.69
CA GLN A 168 -15.52 -5.07 7.92
C GLN A 168 -14.67 -3.84 7.62
N ARG A 169 -15.01 -2.72 8.26
CA ARG A 169 -14.19 -1.52 8.19
C ARG A 169 -12.90 -1.78 8.96
N THR A 170 -11.78 -1.80 8.26
CA THR A 170 -10.43 -1.79 8.84
C THR A 170 -10.03 -0.42 9.35
#